data_AF-A0A2V9S7P6-F1
#
_entry.id   AF-A0A2V9S7P6-F1
#
_cell.length_a   1.000
_cell.length_b   1.000
_cell.length_c   1.000
_cell.angle_alpha   90.00
_cell.angle_beta   90.00
_cell.angle_gamma   90.00
#
_symmetry.space_group_name_H-M   'P 1'
#
loop_
_entity.id
_entity.type
_entity.pdbx_description
1 polymer ?
#
loop_
_entity_poly.entity_id
_entity_poly.type
_entity_poly.pdbx_seq_one_letter_code
_entity_poly.pdbx_strand_id
1 'polypeptide(L)'
;LAKALRENWIAGAALDVYEKEPLPADSPLRDPAIEDRCRLYPHFASAGKITRLSTDPNKGMAGRCVQGLIDVLEGNYGGDLTKMPCVVNKEAFGQ
;
A
#
# COMPACT_ATOMS: atom_id res chain seq x y z
N LEU A 1 -19.07 -6.07 -3.43
CA LEU A 1 -19.38 -4.66 -3.09
C LEU A 1 -20.48 -4.04 -3.97
N ALA A 2 -20.32 -3.92 -5.29
CA ALA A 2 -21.29 -3.25 -6.17
C ALA A 2 -22.76 -3.70 -5.97
N LYS A 3 -23.00 -5.01 -5.80
CA LYS A 3 -24.32 -5.55 -5.45
C LYS A 3 -24.91 -4.94 -4.18
N ALA A 4 -24.13 -4.89 -3.10
CA ALA A 4 -24.58 -4.38 -1.80
C ALA A 4 -24.95 -2.88 -1.86
N LEU A 5 -24.26 -2.10 -2.70
CA LEU A 5 -24.61 -0.70 -2.95
C LEU A 5 -25.90 -0.59 -3.76
N ARG A 6 -26.03 -1.32 -4.88
CA ARG A 6 -27.25 -1.32 -5.70
C ARG A 6 -28.50 -1.74 -4.91
N GLU A 7 -28.36 -2.75 -4.06
CA GLU A 7 -29.46 -3.29 -3.25
C GLU A 7 -29.62 -2.57 -1.90
N ASN A 8 -28.90 -1.47 -1.65
CA ASN A 8 -28.97 -0.67 -0.43
C ASN A 8 -28.70 -1.45 0.88
N TRP A 9 -27.91 -2.52 0.82
CA TRP A 9 -27.44 -3.24 2.01
C TRP A 9 -26.45 -2.39 2.82
N ILE A 10 -25.69 -1.54 2.12
CA ILE A 10 -24.82 -0.53 2.71
C ILE A 10 -25.14 0.84 2.11
N ALA A 11 -25.03 1.89 2.92
CA ALA A 11 -25.36 3.24 2.51
C ALA A 11 -24.33 3.86 1.55
N GLY A 12 -23.08 3.41 1.60
CA GLY A 12 -22.01 3.90 0.74
C GLY A 12 -20.67 3.22 1.02
N ALA A 13 -19.70 3.44 0.14
CA ALA A 13 -18.33 2.97 0.29
C ALA A 13 -17.34 3.94 -0.36
N ALA A 14 -16.14 4.03 0.20
CA ALA A 14 -15.01 4.74 -0.37
C ALA A 14 -13.82 3.78 -0.45
N LEU A 15 -13.25 3.62 -1.65
CA LEU A 15 -12.22 2.64 -1.94
C LEU A 15 -10.99 3.33 -2.49
N ASP A 16 -9.83 3.05 -1.90
CA ASP A 16 -8.53 3.43 -2.45
C ASP A 16 -7.84 2.26 -3.17
N VAL A 17 -8.27 1.02 -2.93
CA VAL A 17 -7.65 -0.19 -3.51
C VAL A 17 -8.68 -1.07 -4.20
N TYR A 18 -8.20 -1.87 -5.16
CA TYR A 18 -9.01 -2.80 -5.94
C TYR A 18 -8.31 -4.14 -6.12
N GLU A 19 -9.06 -5.20 -6.39
CA GLU A 19 -8.49 -6.53 -6.68
C GLU A 19 -7.65 -6.53 -7.96
N LYS A 20 -8.00 -5.70 -8.94
CA LYS A 20 -7.23 -5.46 -10.16
C LYS A 20 -6.99 -3.96 -10.33
N GLU A 21 -5.72 -3.58 -10.43
CA GLU A 21 -5.30 -2.20 -10.57
C GLU A 21 -4.55 -1.97 -11.90
N PRO A 22 -4.76 -0.81 -12.57
CA PRO A 22 -5.74 0.22 -12.23
C PRO A 22 -7.18 -0.29 -12.39
N LEU A 23 -8.15 0.32 -11.70
CA LEU A 23 -9.55 -0.09 -11.74
C LEU A 23 -10.03 -0.18 -13.20
N PRO A 24 -10.43 -1.36 -13.69
CA PRO A 24 -10.90 -1.53 -15.07
C PRO A 24 -12.05 -0.60 -15.43
N ALA A 25 -12.09 -0.17 -16.69
CA ALA A 25 -13.12 0.76 -17.18
C ALA A 25 -14.53 0.17 -17.14
N ASP A 26 -14.63 -1.14 -17.29
CA ASP A 26 -15.86 -1.96 -17.22
C ASP A 26 -16.16 -2.49 -15.80
N SER A 27 -15.43 -2.01 -14.79
CA SER A 27 -15.66 -2.45 -13.41
C SER A 27 -17.08 -2.12 -12.96
N PRO A 28 -17.80 -3.06 -12.31
CA PRO A 28 -19.13 -2.80 -11.77
C PRO A 28 -19.13 -1.75 -10.64
N LEU A 29 -17.96 -1.37 -10.11
CA LEU A 29 -17.82 -0.28 -9.15
C LEU A 29 -17.98 1.11 -9.79
N ARG A 30 -17.85 1.21 -11.13
CA ARG A 30 -18.05 2.44 -11.92
C ARG A 30 -19.48 2.59 -12.45
N ASP A 31 -20.41 1.75 -12.01
CA ASP A 31 -21.81 1.80 -12.43
C ASP A 31 -22.43 3.16 -12.03
N PRO A 32 -22.99 3.94 -12.98
CA PRO A 32 -23.63 5.22 -12.69
C PRO A 32 -24.74 5.14 -11.64
N ALA A 33 -25.39 3.98 -11.48
CA ALA A 33 -26.45 3.78 -10.48
C ALA A 33 -25.96 3.81 -9.01
N ILE A 34 -24.65 3.76 -8.79
CA ILE A 34 -24.04 3.82 -7.45
C ILE A 34 -22.98 4.93 -7.32
N GLU A 35 -22.81 5.78 -8.33
CA GLU A 35 -21.77 6.81 -8.37
C GLU A 35 -21.87 7.81 -7.20
N ASP A 36 -23.09 8.10 -6.76
CA ASP A 36 -23.37 8.99 -5.63
C ASP A 36 -22.93 8.41 -4.27
N ARG A 37 -22.84 7.07 -4.17
CA ARG A 37 -22.55 6.31 -2.94
C ARG A 37 -21.24 5.52 -2.98
N CYS A 38 -20.58 5.44 -4.13
CA CYS A 38 -19.33 4.73 -4.35
C CYS A 38 -18.22 5.72 -4.73
N ARG A 39 -17.34 6.05 -3.80
CA ARG A 39 -16.17 6.91 -4.07
C ARG A 39 -14.95 6.06 -4.39
N LEU A 40 -14.32 6.37 -5.52
CA LEU A 40 -13.22 5.61 -6.09
C LEU A 40 -11.97 6.49 -6.13
N TYR A 41 -10.90 6.00 -5.54
CA TYR A 41 -9.61 6.67 -5.43
C TYR A 41 -8.51 5.79 -6.04
N PRO A 42 -7.51 6.37 -6.74
CA PRO A 42 -6.50 5.61 -7.48
C PRO A 42 -5.30 5.20 -6.61
N HIS A 43 -5.52 4.44 -5.54
CA HIS A 43 -4.47 3.89 -4.66
C HIS A 43 -3.42 4.93 -4.22
N PHE A 44 -3.91 6.09 -3.76
CA PHE A 44 -3.07 7.23 -3.42
C PHE A 44 -3.09 7.59 -1.93
N ALA A 45 -3.73 6.81 -1.05
CA ALA A 45 -3.75 7.10 0.38
C ALA A 45 -2.34 7.25 0.98
N SER A 46 -1.36 6.49 0.46
CA SER A 46 0.04 6.58 0.88
C SER A 46 0.84 7.71 0.19
N ALA A 47 0.28 8.42 -0.79
CA ALA A 47 0.97 9.37 -1.67
C ALA A 47 1.10 10.79 -1.09
N GLY A 48 1.43 10.91 0.21
CA GLY A 48 1.74 12.18 0.85
C GLY A 48 3.12 12.74 0.46
N LYS A 49 3.30 14.06 0.58
CA LYS A 49 4.60 14.72 0.32
C LYS A 49 5.73 14.13 1.18
N ILE A 50 5.51 13.96 2.47
CA ILE A 50 6.52 13.41 3.39
C ILE A 50 6.84 11.96 3.05
N THR A 51 5.82 11.12 2.88
CA THR A 51 6.01 9.69 2.62
C THR A 51 6.69 9.41 1.28
N ARG A 52 6.53 10.29 0.27
CA ARG A 52 7.16 10.16 -1.06
C ARG A 52 8.47 10.90 -1.23
N LEU A 53 8.64 12.09 -0.63
CA LEU A 53 9.74 13.00 -0.95
C LEU A 53 10.78 13.16 0.18
N SER A 54 10.47 12.74 1.41
CA SER A 54 11.45 12.82 2.49
C SER A 54 12.59 11.83 2.27
N THR A 55 13.84 12.29 2.39
CA THR A 55 15.03 11.44 2.37
C THR A 55 15.31 10.78 3.73
N ASP A 56 14.75 11.33 4.82
CA ASP A 56 14.82 10.72 6.16
C ASP A 56 14.17 9.33 6.14
N PRO A 57 14.92 8.24 6.40
CA PRO A 57 14.42 6.87 6.33
C PRO A 57 13.39 6.54 7.42
N ASN A 58 13.23 7.40 8.42
CA ASN A 58 12.18 7.26 9.43
C ASN A 58 10.87 7.95 9.04
N LYS A 59 10.84 8.62 7.87
CA LYS A 59 9.67 9.38 7.38
C LYS A 59 9.27 9.01 5.96
N GLY A 60 10.25 8.90 5.06
CA GLY A 60 10.02 8.63 3.64
C GLY A 60 10.19 7.16 3.30
N MET A 61 9.30 6.64 2.46
CA MET A 61 9.34 5.23 2.04
C MET A 61 10.56 4.93 1.17
N ALA A 62 10.93 5.84 0.26
CA ALA A 62 12.13 5.69 -0.57
C ALA A 62 13.40 5.69 0.28
N GLY A 63 13.50 6.60 1.27
CA GLY A 63 14.60 6.63 2.22
C GLY A 63 14.74 5.33 3.00
N ARG A 64 13.63 4.78 3.54
CA ARG A 64 13.66 3.50 4.27
C ARG A 64 14.07 2.32 3.38
N CYS A 65 13.60 2.29 2.13
CA CYS A 65 13.98 1.26 1.16
C CYS A 65 15.49 1.29 0.89
N VAL A 66 16.04 2.47 0.58
CA VAL A 66 17.49 2.65 0.35
C VAL A 66 18.29 2.30 1.59
N GLN A 67 17.86 2.75 2.78
CA GLN A 67 18.54 2.40 4.03
C GLN A 67 18.54 0.89 4.28
N GLY A 68 17.46 0.19 3.92
CA GLY A 68 17.42 -1.28 4.00
C GLY A 68 18.49 -1.95 3.14
N LEU A 69 18.72 -1.45 1.92
CA LEU A 69 19.78 -1.97 1.05
C LEU A 69 21.17 -1.68 1.61
N ILE A 70 21.40 -0.46 2.12
CA ILE A 70 22.67 -0.09 2.78
C ILE A 70 22.92 -1.00 3.97
N ASP A 71 21.90 -1.24 4.80
CA ASP A 71 22.03 -2.09 5.98
C ASP A 71 22.48 -3.52 5.62
N VAL A 72 22.02 -4.07 4.48
CA VAL A 72 22.48 -5.37 3.95
C VAL A 72 23.91 -5.30 3.43
N LEU A 73 24.21 -4.34 2.55
CA LEU A 73 25.49 -4.27 1.83
C LEU A 73 26.67 -3.97 2.77
N GLU A 74 26.46 -3.13 3.78
CA GLU A 74 27.49 -2.74 4.75
C GLU A 74 27.57 -3.69 5.95
N GLY A 75 26.72 -4.73 6.01
CA GLY A 75 26.71 -5.66 7.13
C GLY A 75 26.29 -5.01 8.46
N ASN A 76 25.41 -4.02 8.42
CA ASN A 76 24.82 -3.45 9.64
C ASN A 76 24.13 -4.55 10.45
N TYR A 77 23.91 -4.31 11.75
CA TYR A 77 23.38 -5.32 12.68
C TYR A 77 24.25 -6.58 12.79
N GLY A 78 25.56 -6.46 12.51
CA GLY A 78 26.51 -7.55 12.56
C GLY A 78 26.34 -8.56 11.42
N GLY A 79 25.82 -8.11 10.27
CA GLY A 79 25.53 -8.95 9.10
C GLY A 79 24.33 -9.88 9.27
N ASP A 80 23.62 -9.80 10.39
CA ASP A 80 22.49 -10.67 10.71
C ASP A 80 21.17 -10.04 10.25
N LEU A 81 20.67 -10.52 9.10
CA LEU A 81 19.41 -10.06 8.51
C LEU A 81 18.20 -10.26 9.43
N THR A 82 18.26 -11.24 10.34
CA THR A 82 17.16 -11.49 11.30
C THR A 82 17.04 -10.38 12.35
N LYS A 83 18.11 -9.60 12.57
CA LYS A 83 18.11 -8.45 13.48
C LYS A 83 17.65 -7.15 12.81
N MET A 84 17.54 -7.12 11.48
CA MET A 84 17.10 -5.93 10.76
C MET A 84 15.60 -5.64 10.98
N PRO A 85 15.19 -4.35 11.11
CA PRO A 85 13.83 -3.97 11.52
C PRO A 85 12.75 -4.15 10.44
N CYS A 86 13.11 -4.25 9.15
CA CYS A 86 12.16 -4.33 8.03
C CYS A 86 12.25 -5.62 7.20
N VAL A 87 12.94 -6.65 7.71
CA VAL A 87 12.92 -7.99 7.10
C VAL A 87 11.65 -8.70 7.55
N VAL A 88 10.79 -9.05 6.59
CA VAL A 88 9.46 -9.62 6.86
C VAL A 88 9.42 -11.15 6.78
N ASN A 89 10.45 -11.75 6.19
CA ASN A 89 10.61 -13.20 6.01
C ASN A 89 11.89 -13.70 6.71
N LYS A 90 12.04 -13.37 7.99
CA LYS A 90 13.27 -13.66 8.77
C LYS A 90 13.60 -15.15 8.83
N GLU A 91 12.58 -16.01 8.74
CA GLU A 91 12.69 -17.45 8.64
C GLU A 91 13.51 -17.94 7.44
N ALA A 92 13.65 -17.13 6.38
CA ALA A 92 14.51 -17.46 5.25
C ALA A 92 16.01 -17.33 5.55
N PHE A 93 16.37 -16.69 6.68
CA PHE A 93 17.75 -16.34 7.04
C PHE A 93 18.19 -16.86 8.41
N GLY A 94 17.26 -17.37 9.22
CA GLY A 94 17.58 -17.99 10.50
C GLY A 94 17.96 -19.46 10.34
N GLN A 95 19.09 -19.85 10.92
CA GLN A 95 19.36 -21.23 11.35
C GLN A 95 19.32 -21.28 12.88
#